data_AF-A0A2E1FM82-F1
#
_entry.id   AF-A0A2E1FM82-F1
#
_cell.length_a   1.000
_cell.length_b   1.000
_cell.length_c   1.000
_cell.angle_alpha   90.00
_cell.angle_beta   90.00
_cell.angle_gamma   90.00
#
_symmetry.space_group_name_H-M   'P 1'
#
loop_
_entity.id
_entity.type
_entity.pdbx_description
1 polymer ?
#
loop_
_entity_poly.entity_id
_entity_poly.type
_entity_poly.pdbx_seq_one_letter_code
_entity_poly.pdbx_strand_id
1 'polypeptide(L)'
;VGQTVFLLTWLVSIIKYSSLRNLRFDLNPDERREGAVKLAGGDWMRTLVDEAALEEDIDSLIQFQRRSLDGDPSLIRHEKARARMWELSIRGLWPLAIEEARKVLAQSGGDDDIARMLIAVGHMASRRLDAAREALHGLEQPEGYDEPELLSFVCEWLDPWQGNVDEDDFWDWENNSCIDHIQSTMQMIRNWNPKQSLEVIHKDRLSRVGQLSLVSLLRAQRMHDDALDISLKLVRADPTGVRPRIAAALCLIDKGDWHSARSIEKELLESDSNDPRVLALSTILGQSMDEEEFEVALVTGEGKKMKKWINSAPVNSVAALGIKGGMDEAINANVLVTAHEATRRSMPPRYSSGRLTLVANVLILVPMWILLGIYVGSVRTDIQGAAVSVTLLLLHYSSRRLLSQQRRQIRHRDQKAMVAYAKRMRRFKVTPNKSNIPVGTHLLLSGILVTVNGVVLDIGVPAWLTEHLPKDSDKTVRARLKRRSKKIAKSRPPRLQPLGEGWWLKRPKEEGSEVPALERLIGAVAYRGRTSYIDRKSGKNRRPTGIVRTSPKPAHSVDLGSRGIPTNTRKSERRSKLPKNNPNVRVGNSKNLPGYGGKNRRPPV
;
A
#
# COMPACT_ATOMS: atom_id res chain seq x y z
N VAL A 1 16.32 16.08 51.17
CA VAL A 1 15.41 17.18 50.78
C VAL A 1 15.08 17.16 49.28
N GLY A 2 16.07 17.16 48.37
CA GLY A 2 15.82 17.17 46.91
C GLY A 2 15.04 15.96 46.35
N GLN A 3 15.28 14.74 46.84
CA GLN A 3 14.53 13.54 46.41
C GLN A 3 13.07 13.55 46.89
N THR A 4 12.79 14.11 48.06
CA THR A 4 11.44 14.23 48.62
C THR A 4 10.62 15.24 47.83
N VAL A 5 11.23 16.36 47.45
CA VAL A 5 10.61 17.36 46.56
C VAL A 5 10.35 16.77 45.17
N PHE A 6 11.29 16.00 44.61
CA PHE A 6 11.08 15.32 43.33
C PHE A 6 9.92 14.31 43.36
N LEU A 7 9.85 13.45 44.38
CA LEU A 7 8.75 12.49 44.55
C LEU A 7 7.40 13.19 44.70
N LEU A 8 7.34 14.27 45.46
CA LEU A 8 6.10 15.03 45.68
C LEU A 8 5.68 15.77 44.41
N THR A 9 6.63 16.31 43.65
CA THR A 9 6.39 16.96 42.35
C THR A 9 5.95 15.93 41.30
N TRP A 10 6.52 14.73 41.31
CA TRP A 10 6.13 13.61 40.46
C TRP A 10 4.72 13.09 40.79
N LEU A 11 4.38 12.97 42.07
CA LEU A 11 3.04 12.54 42.52
C LEU A 11 1.96 13.58 42.15
N VAL A 12 2.25 14.87 42.35
CA VAL A 12 1.37 15.97 41.93
C VAL A 12 1.27 16.04 40.39
N SER A 13 2.36 15.75 39.69
CA SER A 13 2.36 15.64 38.23
C SER A 13 1.45 14.52 37.74
N ILE A 14 1.44 13.33 38.38
CA ILE A 14 0.54 12.22 38.04
C ILE A 14 -0.93 12.61 38.23
N ILE A 15 -1.26 13.30 39.32
CA ILE A 15 -2.63 13.74 39.62
C ILE A 15 -3.09 14.80 38.59
N LYS A 16 -2.24 15.76 38.23
CA LYS A 16 -2.53 16.72 37.15
C LYS A 16 -2.57 16.05 35.77
N TYR A 17 -1.75 15.03 35.52
CA TYR A 17 -1.74 14.27 34.27
C TYR A 17 -2.99 13.40 34.11
N SER A 18 -3.59 12.95 35.22
CA SER A 18 -4.90 12.28 35.21
C SER A 18 -6.02 13.22 34.78
N SER A 19 -5.99 14.49 35.20
CA SER A 19 -6.94 15.51 34.75
C SER A 19 -6.76 15.83 33.25
N LEU A 20 -5.51 15.85 32.76
CA LEU A 20 -5.20 15.98 31.33
C LEU A 20 -5.58 14.76 30.48
N ARG A 21 -5.56 13.55 31.04
CA ARG A 21 -6.10 12.33 30.39
C ARG A 21 -7.62 12.30 30.32
N ASN A 22 -8.30 12.97 31.26
CA ASN A 22 -9.76 13.08 31.30
C ASN A 22 -10.29 14.30 30.52
N LEU A 23 -9.41 15.19 30.07
CA LEU A 23 -9.74 16.22 29.09
C LEU A 23 -9.88 15.56 27.71
N ARG A 24 -11.10 15.16 27.35
CA ARG A 24 -11.47 14.88 25.96
C ARG A 24 -11.34 16.19 25.18
N PHE A 25 -10.25 16.34 24.42
CA PHE A 25 -10.19 17.35 23.37
C PHE A 25 -11.26 16.99 22.33
N ASP A 26 -12.30 17.82 22.23
CA ASP A 26 -13.46 17.66 21.33
C ASP A 26 -13.13 17.84 19.82
N LEU A 27 -11.87 17.58 19.45
CA LEU A 27 -11.27 17.94 18.17
C LEU A 27 -10.20 16.94 17.71
N ASN A 28 -10.30 15.65 18.07
CA ASN A 28 -9.55 14.65 17.33
C ASN A 28 -10.32 14.34 16.03
N PRO A 29 -9.91 14.85 14.85
CA PRO A 29 -10.62 14.59 13.60
C PRO A 29 -10.64 13.09 13.24
N ASP A 30 -9.80 12.28 13.90
CA ASP A 30 -9.66 10.86 13.62
C ASP A 30 -10.70 9.99 14.37
N GLU A 31 -11.32 10.51 15.45
CA GLU A 31 -12.36 9.77 16.21
C GLU A 31 -13.75 9.96 15.59
N ARG A 32 -14.52 8.86 15.47
CA ARG A 32 -15.89 8.87 14.94
C ARG A 32 -16.89 9.38 15.99
N ARG A 33 -17.79 10.28 15.58
CA ARG A 33 -19.01 10.63 16.33
C ARG A 33 -20.07 9.55 16.06
N GLU A 34 -20.72 9.03 17.10
CA GLU A 34 -21.72 7.95 17.01
C GLU A 34 -22.74 8.16 15.86
N GLY A 35 -22.97 7.13 15.03
CA GLY A 35 -23.88 7.20 13.89
C GLY A 35 -23.65 6.13 12.81
N ALA A 36 -24.68 5.82 12.02
CA ALA A 36 -24.61 4.83 10.94
C ALA A 36 -23.72 5.28 9.78
N VAL A 37 -23.00 4.35 9.14
CA VAL A 37 -22.15 4.59 7.96
C VAL A 37 -22.97 5.22 6.83
N LYS A 38 -22.69 6.50 6.54
CA LYS A 38 -23.28 7.20 5.40
C LYS A 38 -22.26 7.25 4.27
N LEU A 39 -22.52 6.53 3.18
CA LEU A 39 -21.96 6.95 1.91
C LEU A 39 -22.83 8.11 1.44
N ALA A 40 -22.28 9.32 1.49
CA ALA A 40 -22.91 10.44 0.82
C ALA A 40 -23.13 10.04 -0.66
N GLY A 41 -24.30 10.33 -1.21
CA GLY A 41 -24.67 9.91 -2.55
C GLY A 41 -25.64 10.92 -3.14
N GLY A 42 -25.77 10.91 -4.46
CA GLY A 42 -26.71 11.78 -5.16
C GLY A 42 -26.13 12.59 -6.31
N ASP A 43 -24.80 12.69 -6.41
CA ASP A 43 -24.14 13.56 -7.39
C ASP A 43 -23.31 12.79 -8.44
N TRP A 44 -23.35 13.29 -9.67
CA TRP A 44 -22.65 12.71 -10.82
C TRP A 44 -21.12 12.84 -10.69
N MET A 45 -20.64 13.91 -10.03
CA MET A 45 -19.21 14.13 -9.77
C MET A 45 -18.65 13.03 -8.87
N ARG A 46 -19.37 12.69 -7.80
CA ARG A 46 -19.00 11.59 -6.92
C ARG A 46 -18.93 10.26 -7.65
N THR A 47 -19.94 9.95 -8.47
CA THR A 47 -19.97 8.70 -9.24
C THR A 47 -18.76 8.62 -10.18
N LEU A 48 -18.43 9.73 -10.85
CA LEU A 48 -17.27 9.82 -11.73
C LEU A 48 -15.96 9.60 -10.97
N VAL A 49 -15.79 10.23 -9.80
CA VAL A 49 -14.59 10.07 -8.96
C VAL A 49 -14.47 8.65 -8.42
N ASP A 50 -15.57 8.07 -7.93
CA ASP A 50 -15.58 6.71 -7.38
C ASP A 50 -15.31 5.66 -8.47
N GLU A 51 -15.88 5.82 -9.68
CA GLU A 51 -15.62 4.93 -10.82
C GLU A 51 -14.16 5.05 -11.30
N ALA A 52 -13.65 6.28 -11.46
CA ALA A 52 -12.26 6.49 -11.85
C ALA A 52 -11.26 5.93 -10.82
N ALA A 53 -11.54 6.08 -9.53
CA ALA A 53 -10.72 5.50 -8.46
C ALA A 53 -10.77 3.96 -8.49
N LEU A 54 -11.96 3.38 -8.68
CA LEU A 54 -12.12 1.92 -8.80
C LEU A 54 -11.36 1.34 -10.00
N GLU A 55 -11.37 2.03 -11.15
CA GLU A 55 -10.67 1.62 -12.38
C GLU A 55 -9.16 1.94 -12.37
N GLU A 56 -8.64 2.52 -11.29
CA GLU A 56 -7.27 3.07 -11.22
C GLU A 56 -6.96 4.06 -12.36
N ASP A 57 -7.96 4.80 -12.85
CA ASP A 57 -7.86 5.79 -13.91
C ASP A 57 -7.39 7.15 -13.36
N ILE A 58 -6.08 7.22 -13.12
CA ILE A 58 -5.40 8.40 -12.57
C ILE A 58 -5.55 9.61 -13.50
N ASP A 59 -5.48 9.41 -14.81
CA ASP A 59 -5.64 10.48 -15.78
C ASP A 59 -7.04 11.12 -15.66
N SER A 60 -8.11 10.34 -15.55
CA SER A 60 -9.46 10.88 -15.30
C SER A 60 -9.57 11.67 -13.99
N LEU A 61 -8.94 11.19 -12.91
CA LEU A 61 -8.89 11.90 -11.63
C LEU A 61 -8.15 13.24 -11.74
N ILE A 62 -6.99 13.27 -12.40
CA ILE A 62 -6.19 14.49 -12.61
C ILE A 62 -6.95 15.49 -13.48
N GLN A 63 -7.55 15.01 -14.57
CA GLN A 63 -8.33 15.86 -15.46
C GLN A 63 -9.56 16.45 -14.77
N PHE A 64 -10.24 15.67 -13.92
CA PHE A 64 -11.37 16.17 -13.13
C PHE A 64 -10.95 17.31 -12.18
N GLN A 65 -9.79 17.19 -11.53
CA GLN A 65 -9.27 18.24 -10.66
C GLN A 65 -8.98 19.56 -11.42
N ARG A 66 -8.42 19.45 -12.62
CA ARG A 66 -8.04 20.60 -13.46
C ARG A 66 -9.23 21.25 -14.16
N ARG A 67 -10.35 20.53 -14.31
CA ARG A 67 -11.52 21.02 -15.04
C ARG A 67 -12.22 22.17 -14.32
N SER A 68 -12.64 23.19 -15.07
CA SER A 68 -13.62 24.16 -14.57
C SER A 68 -15.02 23.57 -14.68
N LEU A 69 -15.77 23.58 -13.58
CA LEU A 69 -17.11 22.99 -13.48
C LEU A 69 -18.09 24.08 -13.01
N ASP A 70 -19.28 24.10 -13.61
CA ASP A 70 -20.37 24.96 -13.19
C ASP A 70 -21.19 24.24 -12.10
N GLY A 71 -21.51 24.94 -11.00
CA GLY A 71 -22.26 24.38 -9.87
C GLY A 71 -21.91 25.03 -8.55
N ASP A 72 -22.34 24.42 -7.44
CA ASP A 72 -21.99 24.87 -6.10
C ASP A 72 -20.46 24.75 -5.88
N PRO A 73 -19.74 25.87 -5.64
CA PRO A 73 -18.30 25.85 -5.42
C PRO A 73 -17.86 24.96 -4.25
N SER A 74 -18.70 24.82 -3.22
CA SER A 74 -18.37 24.01 -2.04
C SER A 74 -18.35 22.51 -2.39
N LEU A 75 -19.36 22.04 -3.11
CA LEU A 75 -19.47 20.67 -3.60
C LEU A 75 -18.36 20.34 -4.59
N ILE A 76 -18.09 21.23 -5.54
CA ILE A 76 -17.00 21.05 -6.51
C ILE A 76 -15.65 20.96 -5.81
N ARG A 77 -15.40 21.83 -4.83
CA ARG A 77 -14.17 21.80 -4.03
C ARG A 77 -14.04 20.48 -3.26
N HIS A 78 -15.14 19.99 -2.69
CA HIS A 78 -15.18 18.72 -1.97
C HIS A 78 -14.84 17.53 -2.88
N GLU A 79 -15.51 17.41 -4.03
CA GLU A 79 -15.27 16.30 -4.95
C GLU A 79 -13.89 16.37 -5.61
N LYS A 80 -13.34 17.58 -5.85
CA LYS A 80 -11.95 17.73 -6.30
C LYS A 80 -10.95 17.29 -5.24
N ALA A 81 -11.21 17.59 -3.96
CA ALA A 81 -10.38 17.11 -2.86
C ALA A 81 -10.44 15.57 -2.76
N ARG A 82 -11.62 14.96 -2.94
CA ARG A 82 -11.78 13.50 -3.03
C ARG A 82 -11.03 12.89 -4.21
N ALA A 83 -11.07 13.52 -5.38
CA ALA A 83 -10.30 13.07 -6.54
C ALA A 83 -8.79 13.12 -6.28
N ARG A 84 -8.29 14.20 -5.65
CA ARG A 84 -6.86 14.33 -5.27
C ARG A 84 -6.46 13.32 -4.21
N MET A 85 -7.31 13.09 -3.21
CA MET A 85 -7.12 12.06 -2.18
C MET A 85 -6.91 10.68 -2.83
N TRP A 86 -7.81 10.26 -3.72
CA TRP A 86 -7.69 8.98 -4.42
C TRP A 86 -6.47 8.90 -5.33
N GLU A 87 -6.18 9.95 -6.09
CA GLU A 87 -5.00 10.01 -6.96
C GLU A 87 -3.72 9.74 -6.16
N LEU A 88 -3.53 10.45 -5.04
CA LEU A 88 -2.33 10.32 -4.20
C LEU A 88 -2.25 8.95 -3.52
N SER A 89 -3.38 8.40 -3.07
CA SER A 89 -3.44 7.07 -2.47
C SER A 89 -3.07 5.96 -3.44
N ILE A 90 -3.61 5.98 -4.66
CA ILE A 90 -3.32 4.97 -5.69
C ILE A 90 -1.84 5.03 -6.10
N ARG A 91 -1.24 6.23 -6.09
CA ARG A 91 0.20 6.44 -6.35
C ARG A 91 1.10 6.03 -5.18
N GLY A 92 0.53 5.74 -4.00
CA GLY A 92 1.28 5.43 -2.78
C GLY A 92 1.96 6.65 -2.13
N LEU A 93 1.49 7.87 -2.44
CA LEU A 93 1.99 9.14 -1.89
C LEU A 93 1.34 9.44 -0.53
N TRP A 94 1.56 8.54 0.44
CA TRP A 94 0.75 8.41 1.65
C TRP A 94 0.67 9.66 2.55
N PRO A 95 1.75 10.38 2.89
CA PRO A 95 1.62 11.58 3.72
C PRO A 95 0.72 12.65 3.08
N LEU A 96 0.85 12.85 1.76
CA LEU A 96 0.02 13.81 1.03
C LEU A 96 -1.42 13.32 0.93
N ALA A 97 -1.62 12.01 0.72
CA ALA A 97 -2.95 11.41 0.70
C ALA A 97 -3.67 11.54 2.06
N ILE A 98 -2.95 11.36 3.17
CA ILE A 98 -3.49 11.55 4.54
C ILE A 98 -3.89 13.01 4.74
N GLU A 99 -3.08 13.97 4.30
CA GLU A 99 -3.43 15.39 4.39
C GLU A 99 -4.71 15.73 3.62
N GLU A 100 -4.85 15.23 2.39
CA GLU A 100 -6.08 15.43 1.61
C GLU A 100 -7.28 14.70 2.22
N ALA A 101 -7.09 13.48 2.72
CA ALA A 101 -8.16 12.73 3.41
C ALA A 101 -8.64 13.46 4.66
N ARG A 102 -7.74 14.07 5.44
CA ARG A 102 -8.12 14.92 6.59
C ARG A 102 -8.92 16.15 6.16
N LYS A 103 -8.60 16.76 5.02
CA LYS A 103 -9.37 17.88 4.46
C LYS A 103 -10.77 17.44 4.05
N VAL A 104 -10.90 16.29 3.38
CA VAL A 104 -12.19 15.70 3.00
C VAL A 104 -13.03 15.39 4.24
N LEU A 105 -12.42 14.76 5.25
CA LEU A 105 -13.07 14.41 6.51
C LEU A 105 -13.51 15.65 7.31
N ALA A 106 -12.70 16.71 7.33
CA ALA A 106 -13.05 17.97 7.96
C ALA A 106 -14.24 18.65 7.24
N GLN A 107 -14.26 18.63 5.90
CA GLN A 107 -15.36 19.18 5.12
C GLN A 107 -16.66 18.39 5.28
N SER A 108 -16.59 17.08 5.53
CA SER A 108 -17.75 16.23 5.81
C SER A 108 -18.20 16.26 7.28
N GLY A 109 -17.56 17.08 8.13
CA GLY A 109 -17.88 17.18 9.56
C GLY A 109 -17.53 15.93 10.36
N GLY A 110 -16.60 15.10 9.88
CA GLY A 110 -16.21 13.84 10.52
C GLY A 110 -17.06 12.62 10.13
N ASP A 111 -18.05 12.77 9.24
CA ASP A 111 -18.98 11.72 8.81
C ASP A 111 -18.58 11.15 7.43
N ASP A 112 -17.27 10.89 7.21
CA ASP A 112 -16.78 10.20 6.00
C ASP A 112 -15.85 9.02 6.38
N ASP A 113 -16.44 7.83 6.41
CA ASP A 113 -15.75 6.59 6.78
C ASP A 113 -14.70 6.16 5.74
N ILE A 114 -14.87 6.53 4.46
CA ILE A 114 -13.88 6.26 3.40
C ILE A 114 -12.60 7.05 3.70
N ALA A 115 -12.75 8.35 4.00
CA ALA A 115 -11.62 9.20 4.34
C ALA A 115 -10.91 8.68 5.60
N ARG A 116 -11.67 8.22 6.62
CA ARG A 116 -11.10 7.64 7.84
C ARG A 116 -10.34 6.33 7.59
N MET A 117 -10.92 5.40 6.82
CA MET A 117 -10.22 4.16 6.42
C MET A 117 -8.95 4.46 5.63
N LEU A 118 -8.98 5.44 4.73
CA LEU A 118 -7.82 5.83 3.94
C LEU A 118 -6.72 6.46 4.83
N ILE A 119 -7.08 7.25 5.85
CA ILE A 119 -6.14 7.73 6.87
C ILE A 119 -5.48 6.55 7.60
N ALA A 120 -6.27 5.55 8.02
CA ALA A 120 -5.75 4.35 8.66
C ALA A 120 -4.78 3.58 7.75
N VAL A 121 -5.14 3.36 6.48
CA VAL A 121 -4.27 2.73 5.48
C VAL A 121 -2.97 3.52 5.28
N GLY A 122 -3.06 4.85 5.19
CA GLY A 122 -1.90 5.71 5.09
C GLY A 122 -0.97 5.63 6.31
N HIS A 123 -1.52 5.52 7.51
CA HIS A 123 -0.74 5.30 8.73
C HIS A 123 -0.08 3.92 8.75
N MET A 124 -0.79 2.86 8.32
CA MET A 124 -0.22 1.51 8.16
C MET A 124 0.97 1.50 7.18
N ALA A 125 0.79 2.12 6.02
CA ALA A 125 1.81 2.28 5.00
C ALA A 125 3.01 3.10 5.51
N SER A 126 2.76 4.11 6.35
CA SER A 126 3.78 4.97 6.99
C SER A 126 4.38 4.38 8.27
N ARG A 127 4.03 3.13 8.61
CA ARG A 127 4.54 2.37 9.76
C ARG A 127 4.18 3.00 11.12
N ARG A 128 3.00 3.61 11.21
CA ARG A 128 2.38 4.19 12.41
C ARG A 128 1.14 3.37 12.80
N LEU A 129 1.36 2.13 13.24
CA LEU A 129 0.28 1.17 13.50
C LEU A 129 -0.60 1.60 14.70
N ASP A 130 -0.03 2.31 15.66
CA ASP A 130 -0.76 2.94 16.76
C ASP A 130 -1.82 3.94 16.26
N ALA A 131 -1.43 4.87 15.39
CA ALA A 131 -2.33 5.85 14.80
C ALA A 131 -3.34 5.21 13.83
N ALA A 132 -2.96 4.11 13.17
CA ALA A 132 -3.87 3.35 12.33
C ALA A 132 -4.99 2.68 13.14
N ARG A 133 -4.66 2.07 14.30
CA ARG A 133 -5.65 1.48 15.21
C ARG A 133 -6.65 2.52 15.72
N GLU A 134 -6.14 3.69 16.10
CA GLU A 134 -6.98 4.81 16.55
C GLU A 134 -7.94 5.28 15.45
N ALA A 135 -7.47 5.41 14.21
CA ALA A 135 -8.32 5.77 13.07
C ALA A 135 -9.35 4.69 12.70
N LEU A 136 -9.09 3.41 12.97
CA LEU A 136 -10.06 2.34 12.75
C LEU A 136 -11.06 2.19 13.90
N HIS A 137 -10.73 2.72 15.07
CA HIS A 137 -11.56 2.60 16.26
C HIS A 137 -12.92 3.29 16.08
N GLY A 138 -14.00 2.61 16.46
CA GLY A 138 -15.36 3.16 16.40
C GLY A 138 -15.99 3.16 15.00
N LEU A 139 -15.35 2.58 13.98
CA LEU A 139 -16.00 2.30 12.70
C LEU A 139 -17.04 1.17 12.86
N GLU A 140 -18.24 1.50 13.37
CA GLU A 140 -19.42 0.63 13.32
C GLU A 140 -19.73 0.17 11.89
N GLN A 141 -20.01 -1.12 11.74
CA GLN A 141 -20.22 -1.76 10.45
C GLN A 141 -21.71 -2.02 10.21
N PRO A 142 -22.25 -1.66 9.03
CA PRO A 142 -23.46 -2.30 8.54
C PRO A 142 -23.16 -3.78 8.23
N GLU A 143 -24.12 -4.67 8.50
CA GLU A 143 -23.97 -6.10 8.23
C GLU A 143 -23.49 -6.36 6.78
N GLY A 144 -22.39 -7.10 6.65
CA GLY A 144 -21.79 -7.51 5.37
C GLY A 144 -20.77 -6.55 4.77
N TYR A 145 -20.43 -5.44 5.42
CA TYR A 145 -19.35 -4.54 5.00
C TYR A 145 -18.07 -4.77 5.82
N ASP A 146 -17.23 -5.67 5.33
CA ASP A 146 -16.13 -6.24 6.12
C ASP A 146 -14.79 -5.48 5.98
N GLU A 147 -14.69 -4.47 5.11
CA GLU A 147 -13.43 -3.74 4.87
C GLU A 147 -12.81 -3.14 6.16
N PRO A 148 -13.55 -2.46 7.06
CA PRO A 148 -12.97 -1.94 8.30
C PRO A 148 -12.38 -3.03 9.19
N GLU A 149 -13.04 -4.19 9.24
CA GLU A 149 -12.64 -5.36 10.01
C GLU A 149 -11.38 -6.01 9.42
N LEU A 150 -11.35 -6.17 8.10
CA LEU A 150 -10.17 -6.63 7.36
C LEU A 150 -8.98 -5.67 7.55
N LEU A 151 -9.21 -4.36 7.52
CA LEU A 151 -8.15 -3.37 7.76
C LEU A 151 -7.61 -3.47 9.19
N SER A 152 -8.48 -3.69 10.18
CA SER A 152 -8.08 -3.91 11.57
C SER A 152 -7.24 -5.18 11.70
N PHE A 153 -7.70 -6.29 11.10
CA PHE A 153 -6.96 -7.55 11.04
C PHE A 153 -5.57 -7.35 10.42
N VAL A 154 -5.48 -6.69 9.27
CA VAL A 154 -4.20 -6.43 8.60
C VAL A 154 -3.29 -5.53 9.45
N CYS A 155 -3.85 -4.53 10.13
CA CYS A 155 -3.10 -3.65 11.02
C CYS A 155 -2.46 -4.43 12.18
N GLU A 156 -3.22 -5.32 12.83
CA GLU A 156 -2.72 -6.17 13.90
C GLU A 156 -1.71 -7.20 13.37
N TRP A 157 -2.00 -7.83 12.24
CA TRP A 157 -1.11 -8.81 11.62
C TRP A 157 0.25 -8.20 11.20
N LEU A 158 0.28 -6.91 10.82
CA LEU A 158 1.52 -6.19 10.51
C LEU A 158 2.46 -6.02 11.72
N ASP A 159 1.95 -6.19 12.95
CA ASP A 159 2.69 -6.13 14.20
C ASP A 159 2.94 -7.52 14.80
N PRO A 160 4.02 -8.23 14.42
CA PRO A 160 4.30 -9.58 14.92
C PRO A 160 4.68 -9.62 16.42
N TRP A 161 4.73 -8.48 17.11
CA TRP A 161 5.20 -8.41 18.50
C TRP A 161 4.13 -7.98 19.49
N GLN A 162 3.18 -7.14 19.08
CA GLN A 162 2.08 -6.66 19.92
C GLN A 162 0.70 -6.95 19.32
N GLY A 163 0.64 -7.39 18.06
CA GLY A 163 -0.61 -7.73 17.41
C GLY A 163 -1.22 -9.00 17.98
N ASN A 164 -2.55 -9.05 17.96
CA ASN A 164 -3.35 -10.15 18.52
C ASN A 164 -3.96 -11.02 17.40
N VAL A 165 -3.20 -11.31 16.35
CA VAL A 165 -3.64 -12.16 15.24
C VAL A 165 -2.85 -13.45 15.23
N ASP A 166 -3.54 -14.57 15.41
CA ASP A 166 -3.01 -15.92 15.38
C ASP A 166 -3.34 -16.64 14.06
N GLU A 167 -2.74 -17.81 13.83
CA GLU A 167 -3.04 -18.63 12.63
C GLU A 167 -4.50 -19.08 12.60
N ASP A 168 -5.16 -19.18 13.77
CA ASP A 168 -6.56 -19.55 13.89
C ASP A 168 -7.50 -18.46 13.33
N ASP A 169 -7.15 -17.18 13.44
CA ASP A 169 -7.97 -16.06 12.95
C ASP A 169 -8.00 -16.02 11.41
N PHE A 170 -7.01 -16.59 10.73
CA PHE A 170 -7.05 -16.72 9.26
C PHE A 170 -8.20 -17.62 8.80
N TRP A 171 -8.67 -18.54 9.64
CA TRP A 171 -9.79 -19.42 9.31
C TRP A 171 -11.13 -18.68 9.30
N ASP A 172 -11.26 -17.55 9.98
CA ASP A 172 -12.48 -16.75 9.95
C ASP A 172 -12.64 -15.98 8.63
N TRP A 173 -11.55 -15.83 7.88
CA TRP A 173 -11.48 -15.11 6.62
C TRP A 173 -11.17 -16.01 5.42
N GLU A 174 -11.48 -17.30 5.50
CA GLU A 174 -11.32 -18.23 4.39
C GLU A 174 -11.99 -17.73 3.11
N ASN A 175 -11.30 -17.89 1.99
CA ASN A 175 -11.75 -17.44 0.66
C ASN A 175 -11.91 -15.92 0.53
N ASN A 176 -11.28 -15.12 1.39
CA ASN A 176 -11.17 -13.68 1.19
C ASN A 176 -9.91 -13.36 0.35
N SER A 177 -10.07 -12.60 -0.74
CA SER A 177 -8.97 -12.31 -1.66
C SER A 177 -7.82 -11.52 -1.02
N CYS A 178 -8.11 -10.65 -0.06
CA CYS A 178 -7.08 -9.91 0.69
C CYS A 178 -6.20 -10.87 1.50
N ILE A 179 -6.83 -11.78 2.24
CA ILE A 179 -6.14 -12.75 3.10
C ILE A 179 -5.36 -13.78 2.27
N ASP A 180 -5.96 -14.28 1.19
CA ASP A 180 -5.27 -15.19 0.26
C ASP A 180 -4.05 -14.50 -0.38
N HIS A 181 -4.15 -13.20 -0.70
CA HIS A 181 -3.02 -12.40 -1.19
C HIS A 181 -1.93 -12.21 -0.13
N ILE A 182 -2.28 -12.06 1.16
CA ILE A 182 -1.29 -12.01 2.25
C ILE A 182 -0.56 -13.34 2.36
N GLN A 183 -1.29 -14.47 2.39
CA GLN A 183 -0.68 -15.80 2.46
C GLN A 183 0.23 -16.07 1.26
N SER A 184 -0.26 -15.76 0.06
CA SER A 184 0.45 -15.76 -1.22
C SER A 184 1.76 -14.97 -1.14
N THR A 185 1.69 -13.75 -0.62
CA THR A 185 2.84 -12.86 -0.44
C THR A 185 3.85 -13.41 0.56
N MET A 186 3.38 -13.97 1.68
CA MET A 186 4.23 -14.63 2.66
C MET A 186 4.94 -15.87 2.10
N GLN A 187 4.28 -16.64 1.25
CA GLN A 187 4.91 -17.74 0.52
C GLN A 187 6.00 -17.25 -0.44
N MET A 188 5.78 -16.10 -1.10
CA MET A 188 6.82 -15.48 -1.93
C MET A 188 8.03 -15.09 -1.10
N ILE A 189 7.85 -14.52 0.10
CA ILE A 189 8.95 -14.17 1.01
C ILE A 189 9.65 -15.44 1.52
N ARG A 190 8.89 -16.44 2.00
CA ARG A 190 9.42 -17.74 2.48
C ARG A 190 10.33 -18.40 1.46
N ASN A 191 9.96 -18.27 0.19
CA ASN A 191 10.62 -18.97 -0.87
C ASN A 191 11.54 -18.09 -1.70
N TRP A 192 11.52 -16.76 -1.58
CA TRP A 192 12.04 -15.84 -2.61
C TRP A 192 11.60 -16.26 -4.01
N ASN A 193 10.36 -16.75 -4.15
CA ASN A 193 9.86 -17.30 -5.41
C ASN A 193 8.64 -16.52 -5.87
N PRO A 194 8.64 -15.97 -7.09
CA PRO A 194 7.44 -15.40 -7.68
C PRO A 194 6.39 -16.49 -7.96
N LYS A 195 6.80 -17.67 -8.45
CA LYS A 195 5.84 -18.75 -8.75
C LYS A 195 5.24 -19.32 -7.47
N GLN A 196 3.92 -19.24 -7.37
CA GLN A 196 3.13 -19.81 -6.29
C GLN A 196 2.50 -21.11 -6.76
N SER A 197 2.27 -22.03 -5.82
CA SER A 197 1.55 -23.29 -6.07
C SER A 197 0.03 -23.11 -6.03
N LEU A 198 -0.45 -21.96 -5.53
CA LEU A 198 -1.86 -21.63 -5.45
C LEU A 198 -2.29 -21.08 -6.82
N GLU A 199 -3.15 -21.82 -7.51
CA GLU A 199 -3.90 -21.24 -8.63
C GLU A 199 -4.69 -20.04 -8.10
N VAL A 200 -4.76 -18.96 -8.89
CA VAL A 200 -5.47 -17.75 -8.45
C VAL A 200 -6.96 -18.11 -8.35
N ILE A 201 -7.44 -18.23 -7.11
CA ILE A 201 -8.82 -18.63 -6.81
C ILE A 201 -9.80 -17.52 -7.25
N HIS A 202 -9.40 -16.26 -7.07
CA HIS A 202 -10.25 -15.09 -7.26
C HIS A 202 -10.02 -14.36 -8.60
N LYS A 203 -11.08 -13.77 -9.16
CA LYS A 203 -11.04 -12.99 -10.41
C LYS A 203 -11.23 -11.48 -10.19
N ASP A 204 -11.20 -11.07 -8.92
CA ASP A 204 -11.41 -9.72 -8.45
C ASP A 204 -10.21 -8.79 -8.73
N ARG A 205 -10.39 -7.49 -8.47
CA ARG A 205 -9.37 -6.47 -8.78
C ARG A 205 -8.11 -6.66 -7.94
N LEU A 206 -8.26 -6.97 -6.65
CA LEU A 206 -7.13 -7.17 -5.75
C LEU A 206 -6.20 -8.29 -6.28
N SER A 207 -6.76 -9.42 -6.71
CA SER A 207 -5.98 -10.50 -7.30
C SER A 207 -5.28 -10.11 -8.59
N ARG A 208 -5.90 -9.29 -9.45
CA ARG A 208 -5.25 -8.76 -10.66
C ARG A 208 -4.08 -7.85 -10.33
N VAL A 209 -4.22 -6.98 -9.33
CA VAL A 209 -3.12 -6.11 -8.85
C VAL A 209 -2.00 -6.93 -8.21
N GLY A 210 -2.33 -7.99 -7.47
CA GLY A 210 -1.36 -8.96 -6.96
C GLY A 210 -0.56 -9.63 -8.09
N GLN A 211 -1.24 -10.03 -9.16
CA GLN A 211 -0.59 -10.59 -10.36
C GLN A 211 0.28 -9.56 -11.11
N LEU A 212 -0.06 -8.27 -11.12
CA LEU A 212 0.80 -7.22 -11.68
C LEU A 212 2.13 -7.12 -10.90
N SER A 213 2.08 -7.18 -9.57
CA SER A 213 3.29 -7.22 -8.74
C SER A 213 4.15 -8.45 -9.04
N LEU A 214 3.51 -9.60 -9.26
CA LEU A 214 4.19 -10.83 -9.65
C LEU A 214 5.00 -10.68 -10.96
N VAL A 215 4.48 -9.94 -11.95
CA VAL A 215 5.23 -9.66 -13.20
C VAL A 215 6.56 -8.98 -12.90
N SER A 216 6.61 -8.01 -11.96
CA SER A 216 7.85 -7.34 -11.58
C SER A 216 8.90 -8.31 -11.02
N LEU A 217 8.47 -9.28 -10.22
CA LEU A 217 9.35 -10.28 -9.61
C LEU A 217 9.84 -11.31 -10.62
N LEU A 218 8.98 -11.72 -11.55
CA LEU A 218 9.36 -12.60 -12.65
C LEU A 218 10.41 -11.96 -13.55
N ARG A 219 10.23 -10.67 -13.91
CA ARG A 219 11.22 -9.87 -14.65
C ARG A 219 12.56 -9.83 -13.90
N ALA A 220 12.53 -9.53 -12.60
CA ALA A 220 13.74 -9.47 -11.77
C ALA A 220 14.45 -10.83 -11.66
N GLN A 221 13.71 -11.93 -11.68
CA GLN A 221 14.25 -13.29 -11.68
C GLN A 221 14.51 -13.87 -13.09
N ARG A 222 14.46 -13.04 -14.14
CA ARG A 222 14.75 -13.43 -15.54
C ARG A 222 13.83 -14.52 -16.10
N MET A 223 12.57 -14.49 -15.69
CA MET A 223 11.51 -15.36 -16.16
C MET A 223 10.62 -14.59 -17.15
N HIS A 224 11.24 -14.11 -18.23
CA HIS A 224 10.63 -13.13 -19.15
C HIS A 224 9.41 -13.67 -19.89
N ASP A 225 9.42 -14.95 -20.28
CA ASP A 225 8.30 -15.56 -20.99
C ASP A 225 7.08 -15.72 -20.07
N ASP A 226 7.30 -16.19 -18.84
CA ASP A 226 6.25 -16.26 -17.82
C ASP A 226 5.71 -14.87 -17.47
N ALA A 227 6.60 -13.86 -17.37
CA ALA A 227 6.22 -12.47 -17.10
C ALA A 227 5.34 -11.89 -18.21
N LEU A 228 5.73 -12.12 -19.48
CA LEU A 228 4.97 -11.66 -20.64
C LEU A 228 3.60 -12.35 -20.70
N ASP A 229 3.54 -13.68 -20.54
CA ASP A 229 2.27 -14.43 -20.59
C ASP A 229 1.27 -13.93 -19.53
N ILE A 230 1.71 -13.72 -18.29
CA ILE A 230 0.86 -13.15 -17.23
C ILE A 230 0.42 -11.73 -17.60
N SER A 231 1.32 -10.88 -18.09
CA SER A 231 0.97 -9.51 -18.49
C SER A 231 -0.07 -9.47 -19.61
N LEU A 232 0.03 -10.35 -20.61
CA LEU A 232 -0.93 -10.43 -21.72
C LEU A 232 -2.28 -11.00 -21.23
N LYS A 233 -2.28 -11.95 -20.31
CA LYS A 233 -3.50 -12.45 -19.64
C LYS A 233 -4.22 -11.34 -18.87
N LEU A 234 -3.47 -10.48 -18.19
CA LEU A 234 -4.04 -9.33 -17.48
C LEU A 234 -4.63 -8.30 -18.45
N VAL A 235 -3.98 -8.03 -19.58
CA VAL A 235 -4.54 -7.17 -20.65
C VAL A 235 -5.83 -7.76 -21.23
N ARG A 236 -5.94 -9.09 -21.37
CA ARG A 236 -7.20 -9.74 -21.78
C ARG A 236 -8.32 -9.54 -20.76
N ALA A 237 -7.98 -9.59 -19.47
CA ALA A 237 -8.95 -9.47 -18.38
C ALA A 237 -9.37 -8.01 -18.12
N ASP A 238 -8.48 -7.07 -18.38
CA ASP A 238 -8.71 -5.62 -18.28
C ASP A 238 -8.05 -4.90 -19.47
N PRO A 239 -8.76 -4.80 -20.62
CA PRO A 239 -8.24 -4.21 -21.85
C PRO A 239 -7.98 -2.69 -21.77
N THR A 240 -8.68 -2.00 -20.89
CA THR A 240 -8.58 -0.55 -20.67
C THR A 240 -7.53 -0.19 -19.61
N GLY A 241 -7.15 -1.14 -18.75
CA GLY A 241 -6.19 -0.92 -17.67
C GLY A 241 -4.81 -0.44 -18.14
N VAL A 242 -4.34 0.65 -17.54
CA VAL A 242 -3.03 1.25 -17.82
C VAL A 242 -1.89 0.35 -17.33
N ARG A 243 -1.95 -0.15 -16.09
CA ARG A 243 -0.86 -0.96 -15.50
C ARG A 243 -0.61 -2.30 -16.23
N PRO A 244 -1.64 -3.09 -16.63
CA PRO A 244 -1.43 -4.29 -17.44
C PRO A 244 -0.69 -4.02 -18.75
N ARG A 245 -1.05 -2.91 -19.44
CA ARG A 245 -0.39 -2.50 -20.69
C ARG A 245 1.05 -2.03 -20.46
N ILE A 246 1.30 -1.26 -19.40
CA ILE A 246 2.67 -0.90 -18.98
C ILE A 246 3.49 -2.16 -18.67
N ALA A 247 2.90 -3.13 -17.96
CA ALA A 247 3.57 -4.39 -17.64
C ALA A 247 3.97 -5.17 -18.90
N ALA A 248 3.07 -5.25 -19.89
CA ALA A 248 3.36 -5.88 -21.18
C ALA A 248 4.49 -5.16 -21.93
N ALA A 249 4.44 -3.81 -22.00
CA ALA A 249 5.49 -3.01 -22.63
C ALA A 249 6.85 -3.23 -21.95
N LEU A 250 6.90 -3.22 -20.62
CA LEU A 250 8.13 -3.47 -19.87
C LEU A 250 8.69 -4.91 -20.07
N CYS A 251 7.82 -5.91 -20.24
CA CYS A 251 8.26 -7.27 -20.58
C CYS A 251 8.84 -7.36 -22.00
N LEU A 252 8.25 -6.66 -22.97
CA LEU A 252 8.76 -6.58 -24.35
C LEU A 252 10.13 -5.91 -24.40
N ILE A 253 10.35 -4.86 -23.61
CA ILE A 253 11.67 -4.21 -23.45
C ILE A 253 12.73 -5.22 -22.97
N ASP A 254 12.39 -6.08 -22.00
CA ASP A 254 13.31 -7.09 -21.47
C ASP A 254 13.65 -8.17 -22.51
N LYS A 255 12.70 -8.55 -23.37
CA LYS A 255 12.92 -9.50 -24.47
C LYS A 255 13.71 -8.89 -25.64
N GLY A 256 13.64 -7.58 -25.83
CA GLY A 256 14.35 -6.86 -26.88
C GLY A 256 13.47 -6.34 -28.01
N ASP A 257 12.15 -6.57 -27.95
CA ASP A 257 11.18 -6.04 -28.92
C ASP A 257 10.72 -4.65 -28.49
N TRP A 258 11.55 -3.66 -28.81
CA TRP A 258 11.36 -2.29 -28.34
C TRP A 258 10.32 -1.53 -29.17
N HIS A 259 10.13 -1.90 -30.43
CA HIS A 259 9.14 -1.26 -31.31
C HIS A 259 7.72 -1.67 -30.91
N SER A 260 7.50 -2.93 -30.54
CA SER A 260 6.21 -3.34 -29.98
C SER A 260 5.93 -2.65 -28.64
N ALA A 261 6.94 -2.50 -27.77
CA ALA A 261 6.78 -1.75 -26.53
C ALA A 261 6.39 -0.28 -26.79
N ARG A 262 7.00 0.36 -27.79
CA ARG A 262 6.65 1.72 -28.24
C ARG A 262 5.25 1.82 -28.84
N SER A 263 4.78 0.78 -29.55
CA SER A 263 3.40 0.73 -30.04
C SER A 263 2.41 0.83 -28.88
N ILE A 264 2.63 0.07 -27.80
CA ILE A 264 1.77 0.10 -26.60
C ILE A 264 1.83 1.46 -25.92
N GLU A 265 3.02 2.04 -25.79
CA GLU A 265 3.21 3.38 -25.23
C GLU A 265 2.43 4.45 -26.01
N LYS A 266 2.48 4.43 -27.35
CA LYS A 266 1.69 5.36 -28.18
C LYS A 266 0.20 5.23 -27.95
N GLU A 267 -0.31 4.00 -27.88
CA GLU A 267 -1.72 3.77 -27.57
C GLU A 267 -2.09 4.33 -26.19
N LEU A 268 -1.22 4.18 -25.19
CA LEU A 268 -1.43 4.73 -23.85
C LEU A 268 -1.36 6.26 -23.82
N LEU A 269 -0.48 6.88 -24.61
CA LEU A 269 -0.41 8.33 -24.71
C LEU A 269 -1.66 8.94 -25.36
N GLU A 270 -2.33 8.20 -26.26
CA GLU A 270 -3.60 8.63 -26.84
C GLU A 270 -4.75 8.60 -25.82
N SER A 271 -4.78 7.59 -24.94
CA SER A 271 -5.87 7.42 -23.97
C SER A 271 -5.61 8.10 -22.61
N ASP A 272 -4.37 8.12 -22.13
CA ASP A 272 -3.98 8.39 -20.74
C ASP A 272 -2.78 9.34 -20.63
N SER A 273 -2.80 10.43 -21.41
CA SER A 273 -1.64 11.33 -21.56
C SER A 273 -1.17 12.00 -20.27
N ASN A 274 -2.05 12.19 -19.27
CA ASN A 274 -1.68 12.82 -18.00
C ASN A 274 -1.37 11.81 -16.89
N ASP A 275 -1.43 10.51 -17.14
CA ASP A 275 -1.09 9.50 -16.14
C ASP A 275 0.43 9.49 -15.89
N PRO A 276 0.92 9.78 -14.67
CA PRO A 276 2.35 9.79 -14.36
C PRO A 276 3.07 8.46 -14.66
N ARG A 277 2.35 7.33 -14.60
CA ARG A 277 2.89 6.00 -14.91
C ARG A 277 3.16 5.84 -16.41
N VAL A 278 2.30 6.43 -17.24
CA VAL A 278 2.47 6.46 -18.70
C VAL A 278 3.64 7.37 -19.07
N LEU A 279 3.73 8.55 -18.47
CA LEU A 279 4.87 9.47 -18.65
C LEU A 279 6.20 8.81 -18.23
N ALA A 280 6.20 8.03 -17.15
CA ALA A 280 7.36 7.26 -16.74
C ALA A 280 7.72 6.17 -17.76
N LEU A 281 6.74 5.47 -18.35
CA LEU A 281 6.99 4.50 -19.43
C LEU A 281 7.60 5.20 -20.66
N SER A 282 7.08 6.36 -21.07
CA SER A 282 7.64 7.16 -22.16
C SER A 282 9.09 7.55 -21.89
N THR A 283 9.39 7.92 -20.65
CA THR A 283 10.77 8.21 -20.21
C THR A 283 11.67 6.98 -20.27
N ILE A 284 11.17 5.81 -19.87
CA ILE A 284 11.89 4.53 -19.99
C ILE A 284 12.18 4.19 -21.46
N LEU A 285 11.26 4.54 -22.37
CA LEU A 285 11.38 4.32 -23.81
C LEU A 285 12.16 5.42 -24.54
N GLY A 286 12.75 6.38 -23.82
CA GLY A 286 13.65 7.39 -24.38
C GLY A 286 12.96 8.66 -24.87
N GLN A 287 11.79 9.02 -24.35
CA GLN A 287 11.24 10.37 -24.48
C GLN A 287 11.65 11.24 -23.28
N SER A 288 11.85 12.54 -23.48
CA SER A 288 12.15 13.47 -22.39
C SER A 288 10.84 14.01 -21.77
N MET A 289 10.54 13.60 -20.53
CA MET A 289 9.39 14.10 -19.76
C MET A 289 9.86 14.91 -18.55
N ASP A 290 8.95 15.68 -17.97
CA ASP A 290 9.23 16.50 -16.79
C ASP A 290 9.48 15.64 -15.53
N GLU A 291 10.47 16.02 -14.72
CA GLU A 291 10.92 15.29 -13.53
C GLU A 291 10.12 15.64 -12.25
N GLU A 292 9.09 16.49 -12.36
CA GLU A 292 8.25 16.87 -11.22
C GLU A 292 7.45 15.68 -10.66
N GLU A 293 6.96 14.82 -11.56
CA GLU A 293 6.17 13.64 -11.20
C GLU A 293 7.04 12.54 -10.60
N PHE A 294 6.57 11.95 -9.47
CA PHE A 294 7.29 10.93 -8.71
C PHE A 294 7.76 9.75 -9.57
N GLU A 295 6.88 9.22 -10.41
CA GLU A 295 7.09 8.05 -11.25
C GLU A 295 8.16 8.30 -12.30
N VAL A 296 8.23 9.52 -12.85
CA VAL A 296 9.24 9.96 -13.82
C VAL A 296 10.57 10.22 -13.11
N ALA A 297 10.54 10.93 -11.97
CA ALA A 297 11.70 11.19 -11.13
C ALA A 297 12.41 9.91 -10.68
N LEU A 298 11.69 8.80 -10.45
CA LEU A 298 12.33 7.53 -10.13
C LEU A 298 13.06 6.87 -11.32
N VAL A 299 12.71 7.23 -12.56
CA VAL A 299 13.39 6.75 -13.77
C VAL A 299 14.71 7.50 -13.97
N THR A 300 14.67 8.83 -14.02
CA THR A 300 15.86 9.67 -14.34
C THR A 300 16.65 10.09 -13.11
N GLY A 301 15.98 10.32 -11.99
CA GLY A 301 16.55 10.94 -10.81
C GLY A 301 17.60 10.09 -10.09
N GLU A 302 18.64 10.77 -9.59
CA GLU A 302 19.71 10.20 -8.79
C GLU A 302 20.04 11.07 -7.56
N GLY A 303 20.57 10.43 -6.52
CA GLY A 303 21.20 11.13 -5.39
C GLY A 303 20.23 11.85 -4.45
N LYS A 304 20.62 13.05 -3.99
CA LYS A 304 19.93 13.78 -2.89
C LYS A 304 18.49 14.17 -3.25
N LYS A 305 18.19 14.40 -4.53
CA LYS A 305 16.82 14.72 -5.00
C LYS A 305 15.82 13.62 -4.65
N MET A 306 16.27 12.36 -4.56
CA MET A 306 15.40 11.21 -4.22
C MET A 306 15.02 11.15 -2.74
N LYS A 307 15.70 11.91 -1.87
CA LYS A 307 15.43 11.92 -0.42
C LYS A 307 14.02 12.39 -0.08
N LYS A 308 13.45 13.31 -0.86
CA LYS A 308 12.07 13.77 -0.66
C LYS A 308 11.08 12.61 -0.80
N TRP A 309 11.31 11.74 -1.78
CA TRP A 309 10.39 10.66 -2.14
C TRP A 309 10.36 9.50 -1.15
N ILE A 310 11.43 9.26 -0.37
CA ILE A 310 11.42 8.21 0.67
C ILE A 310 10.34 8.46 1.72
N ASN A 311 10.14 9.72 2.08
CA ASN A 311 9.11 10.09 3.06
C ASN A 311 7.74 10.17 2.39
N SER A 312 7.67 10.72 1.18
CA SER A 312 6.40 10.85 0.44
C SER A 312 5.81 9.52 -0.01
N ALA A 313 6.64 8.53 -0.36
CA ALA A 313 6.21 7.22 -0.85
C ALA A 313 6.80 6.08 0.01
N PRO A 314 6.34 5.89 1.26
CA PRO A 314 6.97 4.99 2.22
C PRO A 314 6.93 3.51 1.82
N VAL A 315 6.04 3.12 0.89
CA VAL A 315 5.88 1.76 0.39
C VAL A 315 6.76 1.46 -0.83
N ASN A 316 7.32 2.49 -1.48
CA ASN A 316 8.11 2.32 -2.68
C ASN A 316 9.59 2.05 -2.35
N SER A 317 10.00 0.79 -2.48
CA SER A 317 11.36 0.36 -2.18
C SER A 317 12.42 0.95 -3.13
N VAL A 318 12.07 1.24 -4.38
CA VAL A 318 13.01 1.79 -5.38
C VAL A 318 13.42 3.21 -5.03
N ALA A 319 12.51 4.00 -4.47
CA ALA A 319 12.82 5.35 -3.97
C ALA A 319 13.94 5.32 -2.92
N ALA A 320 13.92 4.32 -2.02
CA ALA A 320 14.94 4.14 -1.00
C ALA A 320 16.27 3.62 -1.56
N LEU A 321 16.24 2.72 -2.55
CA LEU A 321 17.44 2.23 -3.25
C LEU A 321 18.14 3.32 -4.07
N GLY A 322 17.45 4.41 -4.42
CA GLY A 322 18.03 5.58 -5.08
C GLY A 322 19.02 6.37 -4.21
N ILE A 323 19.13 6.05 -2.91
CA ILE A 323 19.99 6.77 -1.96
C ILE A 323 21.08 5.87 -1.40
N LYS A 324 22.29 6.43 -1.28
CA LYS A 324 23.42 5.74 -0.63
C LYS A 324 23.07 5.40 0.81
N GLY A 325 22.99 4.11 1.09
CA GLY A 325 22.69 3.59 2.43
C GLY A 325 21.22 3.28 2.68
N GLY A 326 20.29 3.61 1.78
CA GLY A 326 18.83 3.44 1.95
C GLY A 326 18.32 2.00 1.88
N MET A 327 19.18 1.03 2.18
CA MET A 327 18.87 -0.40 2.06
C MET A 327 17.87 -0.84 3.13
N ASP A 328 17.99 -0.32 4.35
CA ASP A 328 17.07 -0.59 5.44
C ASP A 328 15.70 0.04 5.21
N GLU A 329 15.62 1.26 4.66
CA GLU A 329 14.34 1.82 4.22
C GLU A 329 13.74 1.03 3.04
N ALA A 330 14.54 0.52 2.10
CA ALA A 330 14.03 -0.26 0.97
C ALA A 330 13.37 -1.58 1.40
N ILE A 331 13.99 -2.31 2.33
CA ILE A 331 13.41 -3.56 2.86
C ILE A 331 12.27 -3.31 3.84
N ASN A 332 12.20 -2.12 4.44
CA ASN A 332 11.05 -1.68 5.22
C ASN A 332 9.85 -1.37 4.32
N ALA A 333 10.09 -0.72 3.19
CA ALA A 333 9.07 -0.44 2.19
C ALA A 333 8.52 -1.73 1.56
N ASN A 334 9.38 -2.49 0.88
CA ASN A 334 9.00 -3.74 0.22
C ASN A 334 10.21 -4.67 0.08
N VAL A 335 10.27 -5.73 0.90
CA VAL A 335 11.37 -6.68 0.93
C VAL A 335 11.56 -7.46 -0.36
N LEU A 336 10.49 -7.64 -1.15
CA LEU A 336 10.54 -8.45 -2.37
C LEU A 336 11.41 -7.84 -3.46
N VAL A 337 11.75 -6.54 -3.37
CA VAL A 337 12.76 -5.90 -4.25
C VAL A 337 14.10 -6.62 -4.19
N THR A 338 14.44 -7.23 -3.05
CA THR A 338 15.68 -7.99 -2.84
C THR A 338 15.63 -9.42 -3.35
N ALA A 339 14.45 -9.94 -3.71
CA ALA A 339 14.22 -11.37 -3.91
C ALA A 339 15.15 -11.97 -4.99
N HIS A 340 15.40 -11.22 -6.06
CA HIS A 340 16.26 -11.65 -7.15
C HIS A 340 17.73 -11.83 -6.70
N GLU A 341 18.28 -10.86 -5.97
CA GLU A 341 19.64 -10.96 -5.42
C GLU A 341 19.74 -11.97 -4.29
N ALA A 342 18.75 -12.00 -3.39
CA ALA A 342 18.67 -12.99 -2.31
C ALA A 342 18.67 -14.42 -2.86
N THR A 343 17.95 -14.66 -3.96
CA THR A 343 17.94 -15.95 -4.66
C THR A 343 19.30 -16.25 -5.27
N ARG A 344 19.92 -15.30 -5.99
CA ARG A 344 21.26 -15.46 -6.58
C ARG A 344 22.35 -15.76 -5.53
N ARG A 345 22.23 -15.19 -4.34
CA ARG A 345 23.17 -15.40 -3.23
C ARG A 345 22.78 -16.53 -2.28
N SER A 346 21.65 -17.20 -2.55
CA SER A 346 21.12 -18.27 -1.70
C SER A 346 20.94 -17.86 -0.24
N MET A 347 20.46 -16.63 0.00
CA MET A 347 20.20 -16.11 1.33
C MET A 347 18.85 -16.61 1.87
N PRO A 348 18.78 -17.26 3.04
CA PRO A 348 17.52 -17.59 3.70
C PRO A 348 16.74 -16.32 4.11
N PRO A 349 15.40 -16.29 3.95
CA PRO A 349 14.59 -15.10 4.23
C PRO A 349 14.44 -14.81 5.73
N ARG A 350 14.20 -15.82 6.57
CA ARG A 350 13.98 -15.60 8.00
C ARG A 350 15.19 -14.94 8.64
N TYR A 351 15.01 -13.80 9.31
CA TYR A 351 16.06 -13.18 10.12
C TYR A 351 16.38 -14.03 11.35
N SER A 352 17.66 -14.32 11.56
CA SER A 352 18.15 -14.97 12.76
C SER A 352 19.35 -14.21 13.30
N SER A 353 19.38 -13.96 14.61
CA SER A 353 20.60 -13.46 15.24
C SER A 353 21.75 -14.45 15.01
N GLY A 354 22.96 -13.94 14.81
CA GLY A 354 24.12 -14.80 14.56
C GLY A 354 24.44 -15.63 15.80
N ARG A 355 24.72 -16.93 15.63
CA ARG A 355 25.20 -17.80 16.72
C ARG A 355 26.42 -17.22 17.44
N LEU A 356 27.29 -16.52 16.70
CA LEU A 356 28.44 -15.79 17.24
C LEU A 356 28.04 -14.72 18.26
N THR A 357 26.91 -14.03 18.05
CA THR A 357 26.42 -13.04 19.01
C THR A 357 25.96 -13.71 20.29
N LEU A 358 25.33 -14.89 20.21
CA LEU A 358 24.96 -15.66 21.39
C LEU A 358 26.20 -16.13 22.15
N VAL A 359 27.18 -16.70 21.45
CA VAL A 359 28.48 -17.11 22.03
C VAL A 359 29.19 -15.95 22.70
N ALA A 360 29.33 -14.81 22.03
CA ALA A 360 30.03 -13.65 22.60
C ALA A 360 29.35 -13.13 23.87
N ASN A 361 28.01 -13.07 23.90
CA ASN A 361 27.32 -12.56 25.08
C ASN A 361 27.31 -13.57 26.24
N VAL A 362 27.13 -14.87 25.95
CA VAL A 362 26.95 -15.88 27.00
C VAL A 362 28.27 -16.50 27.45
N LEU A 363 29.18 -16.79 26.53
CA LEU A 363 30.44 -17.50 26.82
C LEU A 363 31.63 -16.57 27.04
N ILE A 364 31.55 -15.30 26.63
CA ILE A 364 32.64 -14.33 26.81
C ILE A 364 32.25 -13.27 27.83
N LEU A 365 31.17 -12.51 27.57
CA LEU A 365 30.83 -11.36 28.42
C LEU A 365 30.33 -11.76 29.81
N VAL A 366 29.46 -12.77 29.93
CA VAL A 366 28.98 -13.23 31.25
C VAL A 366 30.12 -13.71 32.16
N PRO A 367 31.03 -14.62 31.73
CA PRO A 367 32.20 -14.98 32.53
C PRO A 367 33.12 -13.79 32.84
N MET A 368 33.32 -12.87 31.90
CA MET A 368 34.12 -11.66 32.12
C MET A 368 33.56 -10.80 33.26
N TRP A 369 32.24 -10.63 33.36
CA TRP A 369 31.63 -9.89 34.47
C TRP A 369 31.82 -10.59 35.82
N ILE A 370 31.78 -11.92 35.84
CA ILE A 370 32.04 -12.71 37.05
C ILE A 370 33.51 -12.56 37.47
N LEU A 371 34.45 -12.68 36.53
CA LEU A 371 35.89 -12.51 36.79
C LEU A 371 36.20 -11.11 37.32
N LEU A 372 35.53 -10.08 36.79
CA LEU A 372 35.72 -8.71 37.28
C LEU A 372 35.24 -8.55 38.72
N GLY A 373 34.14 -9.18 39.12
CA GLY A 373 33.71 -9.16 40.52
C GLY A 373 34.60 -10.01 41.44
N ILE A 374 35.14 -11.15 40.97
CA ILE A 374 36.15 -11.91 41.71
C ILE A 374 37.40 -11.05 41.97
N TYR A 375 37.87 -10.33 40.94
CA TYR A 375 38.99 -9.40 41.07
C TYR A 375 38.70 -8.30 42.11
N VAL A 376 37.53 -7.65 42.05
CA VAL A 376 37.14 -6.64 43.04
C VAL A 376 37.05 -7.24 44.46
N GLY A 377 36.54 -8.47 44.58
CA GLY A 377 36.50 -9.21 45.84
C GLY A 377 37.90 -9.42 46.44
N SER A 378 38.88 -9.76 45.59
CA SER A 378 40.28 -9.96 46.01
C SER A 378 40.98 -8.70 46.51
N VAL A 379 40.57 -7.51 46.04
CA VAL A 379 41.19 -6.22 46.42
C VAL A 379 40.48 -5.55 47.60
N ARG A 380 39.18 -5.83 47.79
CA ARG A 380 38.37 -5.21 48.86
C ARG A 380 37.74 -6.24 49.77
N THR A 381 36.49 -6.64 49.49
CA THR A 381 35.73 -7.62 50.28
C THR A 381 34.84 -8.46 49.38
N ASP A 382 34.57 -9.70 49.78
CA ASP A 382 33.73 -10.64 49.02
C ASP A 382 32.33 -10.09 48.71
N ILE A 383 31.73 -9.37 49.67
CA ILE A 383 30.42 -8.73 49.51
C ILE A 383 30.46 -7.68 48.39
N GLN A 384 31.53 -6.87 48.34
CA GLN A 384 31.68 -5.86 47.29
C GLN A 384 31.94 -6.51 45.93
N GLY A 385 32.74 -7.57 45.88
CA GLY A 385 32.97 -8.35 44.65
C GLY A 385 31.68 -8.98 44.10
N ALA A 386 30.87 -9.60 44.98
CA ALA A 386 29.57 -10.16 44.64
C ALA A 386 28.58 -9.09 44.14
N ALA A 387 28.52 -7.94 44.83
CA ALA A 387 27.66 -6.82 44.42
C ALA A 387 28.02 -6.28 43.02
N VAL A 388 29.32 -6.18 42.71
CA VAL A 388 29.78 -5.76 41.37
C VAL A 388 29.38 -6.77 40.30
N SER A 389 29.63 -8.07 40.52
CA SER A 389 29.22 -9.14 39.59
C SER A 389 27.72 -9.10 39.30
N VAL A 390 26.88 -9.05 40.34
CA VAL A 390 25.42 -9.02 40.20
C VAL A 390 24.98 -7.77 39.44
N THR A 391 25.53 -6.61 39.78
CA THR A 391 25.18 -5.34 39.11
C THR A 391 25.53 -5.37 37.63
N LEU A 392 26.72 -5.86 37.26
CA LEU A 392 27.15 -5.97 35.87
C LEU A 392 26.30 -6.97 35.07
N LEU A 393 25.95 -8.11 35.67
CA LEU A 393 25.06 -9.08 35.05
C LEU A 393 23.65 -8.50 34.83
N LEU A 394 23.11 -7.78 35.80
CA LEU A 394 21.82 -7.09 35.68
C LEU A 394 21.86 -5.99 34.62
N LEU A 395 22.92 -5.18 34.56
CA LEU A 395 23.11 -4.16 33.53
C LEU A 395 23.25 -4.78 32.14
N HIS A 396 24.01 -5.87 32.02
CA HIS A 396 24.17 -6.61 30.77
C HIS A 396 22.82 -7.19 30.29
N TYR A 397 22.07 -7.84 31.18
CA TYR A 397 20.75 -8.37 30.89
C TYR A 397 19.77 -7.27 30.46
N SER A 398 19.71 -6.17 31.23
CA SER A 398 18.83 -5.03 30.97
C SER A 398 19.16 -4.37 29.63
N SER A 399 20.45 -4.16 29.33
CA SER A 399 20.91 -3.62 28.05
C SER A 399 20.51 -4.52 26.88
N ARG A 400 20.67 -5.84 27.01
CA ARG A 400 20.24 -6.80 25.98
C ARG A 400 18.73 -6.82 25.78
N ARG A 401 17.96 -6.70 26.87
CA ARG A 401 16.50 -6.60 26.80
C ARG A 401 16.08 -5.31 26.08
N LEU A 402 16.66 -4.16 26.44
CA LEU A 402 16.41 -2.87 25.81
C LEU A 402 16.76 -2.89 24.31
N LEU A 403 17.92 -3.42 23.93
CA LEU A 403 18.30 -3.56 22.52
C LEU A 403 17.36 -4.48 21.74
N SER A 404 16.81 -5.51 22.39
CA SER A 404 15.83 -6.40 21.78
C SER A 404 14.49 -5.69 21.60
N GLN A 405 14.04 -4.91 22.59
CA GLN A 405 12.82 -4.09 22.50
C GLN A 405 12.95 -2.99 21.43
N GLN A 406 14.10 -2.30 21.33
CA GLN A 406 14.35 -1.30 20.29
C GLN A 406 14.29 -1.89 18.86
N ARG A 407 14.59 -3.18 18.69
CA ARG A 407 14.42 -3.86 17.38
C ARG A 407 12.97 -4.15 17.05
N ARG A 408 12.13 -4.37 18.06
CA ARG A 408 10.69 -4.59 17.91
C ARG A 408 9.91 -3.29 17.71
N GLN A 409 10.52 -2.14 17.89
CA GLN A 409 9.85 -0.88 17.61
C GLN A 409 9.73 -0.67 16.10
N ILE A 410 8.50 -0.64 15.60
CA ILE A 410 8.18 -0.36 14.20
C ILE A 410 8.36 1.14 13.95
N ARG A 411 9.12 1.49 12.91
CA ARG A 411 9.35 2.86 12.46
C ARG A 411 9.57 2.86 10.96
N HIS A 412 9.21 3.94 10.28
CA HIS A 412 9.53 4.12 8.85
C HIS A 412 11.05 4.20 8.62
N ARG A 413 11.76 4.97 9.45
CA ARG A 413 13.20 5.21 9.32
C ARG A 413 14.01 4.67 10.49
N ASP A 414 15.25 4.29 10.21
CA ASP A 414 16.24 3.84 11.20
C ASP A 414 15.75 2.70 12.12
N GLN A 415 14.82 1.87 11.61
CA GLN A 415 14.31 0.75 12.38
C GLN A 415 15.42 -0.26 12.64
N LYS A 416 15.75 -0.49 13.92
CA LYS A 416 16.94 -1.27 14.30
C LYS A 416 16.91 -2.71 13.81
N ALA A 417 15.72 -3.32 13.69
CA ALA A 417 15.58 -4.64 13.07
C ALA A 417 15.95 -4.61 11.57
N MET A 418 15.49 -3.62 10.81
CA MET A 418 15.78 -3.49 9.39
C MET A 418 17.24 -3.17 9.13
N VAL A 419 17.86 -2.30 9.94
CA VAL A 419 19.31 -2.06 9.90
C VAL A 419 20.09 -3.37 10.10
N ALA A 420 19.66 -4.20 11.05
CA ALA A 420 20.31 -5.49 11.30
C ALA A 420 20.08 -6.49 10.15
N TYR A 421 18.88 -6.50 9.57
CA TYR A 421 18.54 -7.34 8.42
C TYR A 421 19.32 -6.93 7.16
N ALA A 422 19.43 -5.63 6.88
CA ALA A 422 20.26 -5.07 5.82
C ALA A 422 21.75 -5.42 6.01
N LYS A 423 22.27 -5.34 7.25
CA LYS A 423 23.64 -5.80 7.56
C LYS A 423 23.81 -7.30 7.27
N ARG A 424 22.81 -8.13 7.57
CA ARG A 424 22.83 -9.57 7.22
C ARG A 424 22.84 -9.76 5.71
N MET A 425 21.99 -9.06 4.96
CA MET A 425 21.97 -9.10 3.50
C MET A 425 23.34 -8.77 2.91
N ARG A 426 24.00 -7.71 3.39
CA ARG A 426 25.37 -7.35 2.97
C ARG A 426 26.39 -8.46 3.25
N ARG A 427 26.30 -9.17 4.38
CA ARG A 427 27.16 -10.34 4.66
C ARG A 427 26.95 -11.48 3.67
N PHE A 428 25.74 -11.65 3.16
CA PHE A 428 25.42 -12.58 2.07
C PHE A 428 25.73 -12.02 0.67
N LYS A 429 26.31 -10.81 0.57
CA LYS A 429 26.58 -10.10 -0.70
C LYS A 429 25.29 -9.81 -1.50
N VAL A 430 24.19 -9.58 -0.79
CA VAL A 430 22.91 -9.08 -1.30
C VAL A 430 22.92 -7.56 -1.13
N THR A 431 23.00 -6.86 -2.24
CA THR A 431 23.12 -5.40 -2.39
C THR A 431 22.26 -4.94 -3.57
N PRO A 432 20.92 -4.93 -3.45
CA PRO A 432 20.05 -4.40 -4.49
C PRO A 432 20.37 -2.91 -4.69
N ASN A 433 20.36 -2.46 -5.93
CA ASN A 433 20.65 -1.11 -6.37
C ASN A 433 19.75 -0.79 -7.57
N LYS A 434 19.50 0.49 -7.85
CA LYS A 434 18.76 0.88 -9.06
C LYS A 434 19.37 0.30 -10.36
N SER A 435 20.68 0.09 -10.38
CA SER A 435 21.41 -0.48 -11.51
C SER A 435 21.33 -2.01 -11.67
N ASN A 436 20.78 -2.75 -10.71
CA ASN A 436 20.64 -4.22 -10.80
C ASN A 436 19.20 -4.73 -10.80
N ILE A 437 18.22 -3.84 -10.66
CA ILE A 437 16.80 -4.13 -10.81
C ILE A 437 16.31 -3.82 -12.23
N PRO A 438 15.31 -4.55 -12.76
CA PRO A 438 14.69 -4.20 -14.03
C PRO A 438 14.16 -2.75 -14.03
N VAL A 439 14.30 -2.07 -15.15
CA VAL A 439 13.72 -0.73 -15.32
C VAL A 439 12.19 -0.81 -15.19
N GLY A 440 11.58 0.20 -14.56
CA GLY A 440 10.13 0.24 -14.33
C GLY A 440 9.64 -0.66 -13.19
N THR A 441 10.52 -1.24 -12.37
CA THR A 441 10.11 -2.05 -11.20
C THR A 441 9.21 -1.25 -10.24
N HIS A 442 9.45 0.05 -10.09
CA HIS A 442 8.67 0.93 -9.20
C HIS A 442 7.22 1.16 -9.65
N LEU A 443 6.88 0.86 -10.91
CA LEU A 443 5.53 1.00 -11.45
C LEU A 443 4.67 -0.25 -11.22
N LEU A 444 5.32 -1.41 -10.98
CA LEU A 444 4.66 -2.71 -10.94
C LEU A 444 4.72 -3.36 -9.57
N LEU A 445 5.85 -3.24 -8.86
CA LEU A 445 6.08 -3.93 -7.60
C LEU A 445 5.19 -3.35 -6.50
N SER A 446 4.24 -4.16 -6.03
CA SER A 446 3.39 -3.88 -4.87
C SER A 446 3.61 -4.91 -3.76
N GLY A 447 3.23 -4.56 -2.53
CA GLY A 447 3.33 -5.44 -1.37
C GLY A 447 2.00 -6.06 -0.97
N ILE A 448 1.65 -5.94 0.32
CA ILE A 448 0.33 -6.30 0.83
C ILE A 448 -0.67 -5.30 0.27
N LEU A 449 -1.78 -5.83 -0.21
CA LEU A 449 -2.85 -5.07 -0.83
C LEU A 449 -4.06 -5.12 0.08
N VAL A 450 -4.69 -3.97 0.28
CA VAL A 450 -5.96 -3.82 1.00
C VAL A 450 -6.94 -3.07 0.12
N THR A 451 -8.24 -3.15 0.44
CA THR A 451 -9.26 -2.38 -0.27
C THR A 451 -9.88 -1.34 0.65
N VAL A 452 -10.17 -0.17 0.07
CA VAL A 452 -11.06 0.82 0.67
C VAL A 452 -12.10 1.17 -0.38
N ASN A 453 -13.37 0.88 -0.09
CA ASN A 453 -14.49 1.10 -1.00
C ASN A 453 -14.30 0.38 -2.36
N GLY A 454 -13.62 -0.77 -2.36
CA GLY A 454 -13.24 -1.55 -3.55
C GLY A 454 -12.01 -1.03 -4.31
N VAL A 455 -11.43 0.11 -3.92
CA VAL A 455 -10.18 0.62 -4.50
C VAL A 455 -9.01 -0.12 -3.86
N VAL A 456 -8.13 -0.71 -4.67
CA VAL A 456 -6.98 -1.49 -4.20
C VAL A 456 -5.82 -0.57 -3.87
N LEU A 457 -5.25 -0.70 -2.67
CA LEU A 457 -4.20 0.16 -2.13
C LEU A 457 -3.03 -0.67 -1.61
N ASP A 458 -1.80 -0.19 -1.82
CA ASP A 458 -0.56 -0.86 -1.40
C ASP A 458 -0.01 -0.29 -0.08
N ILE A 459 0.15 -1.16 0.92
CA ILE A 459 0.76 -0.82 2.22
C ILE A 459 2.19 -1.36 2.37
N GLY A 460 2.77 -1.90 1.30
CA GLY A 460 4.11 -2.45 1.23
C GLY A 460 4.23 -3.84 1.86
N VAL A 461 5.45 -4.37 1.91
CA VAL A 461 5.77 -5.65 2.58
C VAL A 461 7.08 -5.51 3.34
N PRO A 462 7.01 -5.08 4.60
CA PRO A 462 8.20 -4.86 5.40
C PRO A 462 8.90 -6.18 5.75
N ALA A 463 10.23 -6.17 5.77
CA ALA A 463 11.01 -7.39 6.04
C ALA A 463 10.88 -7.93 7.47
N TRP A 464 10.33 -7.18 8.44
CA TRP A 464 10.08 -7.73 9.78
C TRP A 464 9.01 -8.81 9.78
N LEU A 465 8.14 -8.85 8.76
CA LEU A 465 7.16 -9.92 8.59
C LEU A 465 7.84 -11.28 8.36
N THR A 466 9.15 -11.32 8.12
CA THR A 466 9.90 -12.58 8.17
C THR A 466 9.84 -13.27 9.54
N GLU A 467 9.40 -12.59 10.60
CA GLU A 467 9.11 -13.19 11.91
C GLU A 467 7.96 -14.20 11.86
N HIS A 468 6.95 -13.95 11.01
CA HIS A 468 5.80 -14.84 10.77
C HIS A 468 6.16 -16.11 9.98
N LEU A 469 7.38 -16.19 9.42
CA LEU A 469 7.78 -17.36 8.64
C LEU A 469 8.06 -18.57 9.55
N PRO A 470 7.71 -19.79 9.13
CA PRO A 470 8.03 -21.00 9.88
C PRO A 470 9.55 -21.21 10.03
N LYS A 471 9.94 -21.99 11.04
CA LYS A 471 11.35 -22.30 11.35
C LYS A 471 11.89 -23.39 10.42
N ASP A 472 12.02 -23.08 9.13
CA ASP A 472 12.62 -23.99 8.17
C ASP A 472 14.14 -24.15 8.39
N SER A 473 14.68 -25.33 8.05
CA SER A 473 16.12 -25.57 8.08
C SER A 473 16.87 -24.72 7.04
N ASP A 474 17.85 -23.95 7.50
CA ASP A 474 18.71 -23.13 6.64
C ASP A 474 19.36 -23.94 5.49
N LYS A 475 19.68 -25.23 5.74
CA LYS A 475 20.30 -26.12 4.76
C LYS A 475 19.36 -26.42 3.59
N THR A 476 18.10 -26.73 3.88
CA THR A 476 17.10 -27.10 2.85
C THR A 476 16.74 -25.88 2.01
N VAL A 477 16.54 -24.73 2.66
CA VAL A 477 16.26 -23.45 1.99
C VAL A 477 17.39 -23.08 1.04
N ARG A 478 18.65 -23.14 1.49
CA ARG A 478 19.83 -22.83 0.66
C ARG A 478 19.96 -23.77 -0.53
N ALA A 479 19.74 -25.07 -0.35
CA ALA A 479 19.81 -26.04 -1.44
C ALA A 479 18.80 -25.71 -2.56
N ARG A 480 17.56 -25.37 -2.18
CA ARG A 480 16.51 -24.94 -3.11
C ARG A 480 16.87 -23.63 -3.82
N LEU A 481 17.41 -22.64 -3.10
CA LEU A 481 17.82 -21.37 -3.69
C LEU A 481 19.00 -21.54 -4.66
N LYS A 482 19.99 -22.38 -4.35
CA LYS A 482 21.11 -22.68 -5.25
C LYS A 482 20.64 -23.24 -6.59
N ARG A 483 19.67 -24.16 -6.60
CA ARG A 483 19.08 -24.70 -7.84
C ARG A 483 18.45 -23.60 -8.69
N ARG A 484 17.73 -22.66 -8.07
CA ARG A 484 17.12 -21.51 -8.77
C ARG A 484 18.14 -20.48 -9.23
N SER A 485 19.14 -20.16 -8.41
CA SER A 485 20.24 -19.28 -8.80
C SER A 485 20.91 -19.77 -10.09
N LYS A 486 21.10 -21.09 -10.27
CA LYS A 486 21.64 -21.65 -11.51
C LYS A 486 20.72 -21.41 -12.70
N LYS A 487 19.39 -21.49 -12.54
CA LYS A 487 18.42 -21.16 -13.58
C LYS A 487 18.49 -19.68 -13.97
N ILE A 488 18.45 -18.78 -12.97
CA ILE A 488 18.57 -17.33 -13.18
C ILE A 488 19.87 -16.98 -13.90
N ALA A 489 20.99 -17.60 -13.53
CA ALA A 489 22.29 -17.33 -14.14
C ALA A 489 22.35 -17.71 -15.64
N LYS A 490 21.59 -18.72 -16.07
CA LYS A 490 21.52 -19.16 -17.48
C LYS A 490 20.62 -18.25 -18.33
N SER A 491 19.61 -17.63 -17.74
CA SER A 491 18.68 -16.73 -18.45
C SER A 491 19.29 -15.37 -18.76
N ARG A 492 18.84 -14.76 -19.87
CA ARG A 492 19.22 -13.40 -20.27
C ARG A 492 18.85 -12.37 -19.19
N PRO A 493 19.74 -11.42 -18.83
CA PRO A 493 19.41 -10.36 -17.88
C PRO A 493 18.28 -9.45 -18.43
N PRO A 494 17.42 -8.90 -17.55
CA PRO A 494 16.45 -7.86 -17.94
C PRO A 494 17.16 -6.58 -18.36
N ARG A 495 16.40 -5.64 -18.93
CA ARG A 495 16.88 -4.29 -19.17
C ARG A 495 16.96 -3.54 -17.83
N LEU A 496 18.12 -2.98 -17.52
CA LEU A 496 18.39 -2.30 -16.25
C LEU A 496 18.36 -0.76 -16.39
N GLN A 497 18.48 -0.24 -17.60
CA GLN A 497 18.55 1.19 -17.90
C GLN A 497 17.50 1.59 -18.94
N PRO A 498 17.01 2.84 -18.90
CA PRO A 498 16.18 3.41 -19.95
C PRO A 498 16.80 3.26 -21.36
N LEU A 499 15.97 3.38 -22.38
CA LEU A 499 16.44 3.49 -23.77
C LEU A 499 16.96 4.90 -24.03
N GLY A 500 17.94 5.01 -24.93
CA GLY A 500 18.49 6.31 -25.32
C GLY A 500 17.48 7.14 -26.09
N GLU A 501 17.61 8.45 -26.03
CA GLU A 501 16.71 9.36 -26.73
C GLU A 501 16.70 9.10 -28.25
N GLY A 502 15.50 9.06 -28.83
CA GLY A 502 15.35 8.87 -30.27
C GLY A 502 15.86 7.53 -30.81
N TRP A 503 16.04 6.51 -29.96
CA TRP A 503 16.61 5.21 -30.39
C TRP A 503 15.86 4.57 -31.56
N TRP A 504 14.55 4.82 -31.65
CA TRP A 504 13.65 4.29 -32.70
C TRP A 504 13.96 4.83 -34.10
N LEU A 505 14.65 5.96 -34.20
CA LEU A 505 15.11 6.51 -35.49
C LEU A 505 16.30 5.72 -36.05
N LYS A 506 17.06 5.05 -35.17
CA LYS A 506 18.32 4.37 -35.52
C LYS A 506 18.14 2.87 -35.76
N ARG A 507 16.97 2.32 -35.42
CA ARG A 507 16.69 0.88 -35.53
C ARG A 507 15.59 0.61 -36.55
N PRO A 508 15.77 -0.35 -37.47
CA PRO A 508 14.70 -0.76 -38.36
C PRO A 508 13.51 -1.26 -37.54
N LYS A 509 12.30 -1.03 -38.04
CA LYS A 509 11.10 -1.63 -37.47
C LYS A 509 11.14 -3.15 -37.67
N GLU A 510 10.54 -3.89 -36.74
CA GLU A 510 10.38 -5.34 -36.90
C GLU A 510 9.32 -5.66 -37.96
N GLU A 511 9.42 -6.82 -38.59
CA GLU A 511 8.43 -7.26 -39.58
C GLU A 511 7.04 -7.40 -38.93
N GLY A 512 6.02 -6.83 -39.56
CA GLY A 512 4.66 -6.76 -39.01
C GLY A 512 4.42 -5.66 -37.98
N SER A 513 5.34 -4.73 -37.77
CA SER A 513 5.17 -3.57 -36.88
C SER A 513 4.07 -2.57 -37.31
N GLU A 514 3.53 -2.73 -38.51
CA GLU A 514 2.42 -1.92 -39.02
C GLU A 514 1.10 -2.27 -38.30
N VAL A 515 0.99 -3.50 -37.79
CA VAL A 515 -0.12 -3.92 -36.93
C VAL A 515 0.22 -3.59 -35.47
N PRO A 516 -0.71 -3.01 -34.70
CA PRO A 516 -0.50 -2.76 -33.28
C PRO A 516 -0.01 -4.00 -32.51
N ALA A 517 0.94 -3.79 -31.59
CA ALA A 517 1.62 -4.88 -30.91
C ALA A 517 0.67 -5.82 -30.14
N LEU A 518 -0.32 -5.26 -29.43
CA LEU A 518 -1.27 -6.06 -28.66
C LEU A 518 -2.22 -6.83 -29.58
N GLU A 519 -2.54 -6.30 -30.75
CA GLU A 519 -3.32 -7.02 -31.75
C GLU A 519 -2.57 -8.25 -32.26
N ARG A 520 -1.26 -8.13 -32.54
CA ARG A 520 -0.44 -9.31 -32.91
C ARG A 520 -0.32 -10.34 -31.79
N LEU A 521 -0.13 -9.90 -30.54
CA LEU A 521 0.17 -10.79 -29.41
C LEU A 521 -1.08 -11.43 -28.78
N ILE A 522 -2.20 -10.72 -28.80
CA ILE A 522 -3.43 -11.09 -28.09
C ILE A 522 -4.61 -11.27 -29.05
N GLY A 523 -4.68 -10.47 -30.12
CA GLY A 523 -5.84 -10.33 -31.00
C GLY A 523 -6.76 -9.17 -30.57
N ALA A 524 -7.92 -9.07 -31.25
CA ALA A 524 -8.89 -8.00 -31.05
C ALA A 524 -9.42 -7.86 -29.60
N VAL A 525 -9.31 -8.91 -28.78
CA VAL A 525 -9.73 -8.90 -27.37
C VAL A 525 -9.00 -7.82 -26.55
N ALA A 526 -7.76 -7.47 -26.93
CA ALA A 526 -6.99 -6.40 -26.28
C ALA A 526 -7.61 -4.99 -26.40
N TYR A 527 -8.57 -4.81 -27.31
CA TYR A 527 -9.17 -3.51 -27.63
C TYR A 527 -10.65 -3.43 -27.25
N ARG A 528 -11.20 -4.45 -26.58
CA ARG A 528 -12.60 -4.45 -26.14
C ARG A 528 -12.90 -3.25 -25.25
N GLY A 529 -13.85 -2.41 -25.66
CA GLY A 529 -14.26 -1.20 -24.93
C GLY A 529 -13.29 -0.03 -25.02
N ARG A 530 -12.13 -0.17 -25.70
CA ARG A 530 -11.10 0.87 -25.77
C ARG A 530 -11.56 2.09 -26.58
N THR A 531 -12.27 1.90 -27.69
CA THR A 531 -12.81 3.01 -28.49
C THR A 531 -13.76 3.86 -27.66
N SER A 532 -14.73 3.23 -26.99
CA SER A 532 -15.65 3.92 -26.07
C SER A 532 -14.92 4.58 -24.90
N TYR A 533 -13.84 3.97 -24.40
CA TYR A 533 -13.00 4.55 -23.35
C TYR A 533 -12.29 5.83 -23.82
N ILE A 534 -11.68 5.79 -25.02
CA ILE A 534 -11.04 6.96 -25.63
C ILE A 534 -12.07 8.05 -25.93
N ASP A 535 -13.24 7.70 -26.48
CA ASP A 535 -14.33 8.64 -26.77
C ASP A 535 -14.86 9.30 -25.48
N ARG A 536 -15.02 8.51 -24.40
CA ARG A 536 -15.41 9.03 -23.08
C ARG A 536 -14.39 10.05 -22.57
N LYS A 537 -13.11 9.86 -22.88
CA LYS A 537 -12.04 10.79 -22.51
C LYS A 537 -11.94 12.00 -23.42
N SER A 538 -12.08 11.85 -24.74
CA SER A 538 -11.97 12.95 -25.70
C SER A 538 -13.21 13.87 -25.71
N GLY A 539 -14.36 13.38 -25.26
CA GLY A 539 -15.63 14.11 -25.27
C GLY A 539 -15.63 15.42 -24.47
N LYS A 540 -16.05 16.52 -25.12
CA LYS A 540 -16.12 17.90 -24.55
C LYS A 540 -17.02 18.04 -23.32
N ASN A 541 -17.98 17.12 -23.11
CA ASN A 541 -18.87 17.11 -21.95
C ASN A 541 -18.93 15.71 -21.31
N ARG A 542 -17.94 15.40 -20.47
CA ARG A 542 -17.90 14.21 -19.60
C ARG A 542 -18.94 14.25 -18.46
N ARG A 543 -20.18 14.62 -18.75
CA ARG A 543 -21.30 14.33 -17.84
C ARG A 543 -21.71 12.88 -18.16
N PRO A 544 -21.82 11.98 -17.17
CA PRO A 544 -22.30 10.64 -17.44
C PRO A 544 -23.69 10.75 -18.10
N THR A 545 -23.82 10.21 -19.31
CA THR A 545 -25.09 10.11 -20.01
C THR A 545 -25.86 8.93 -19.40
N GLY A 546 -26.60 9.22 -18.33
CA GLY A 546 -27.40 8.22 -17.60
C GLY A 546 -28.19 8.84 -16.45
N ILE A 547 -29.17 8.09 -15.92
CA ILE A 547 -29.97 8.52 -14.76
C ILE A 547 -29.06 8.54 -13.52
N VAL A 548 -28.57 9.71 -13.16
CA VAL A 548 -27.87 9.96 -11.90
C VAL A 548 -28.91 9.86 -10.79
N ARG A 549 -28.79 8.83 -9.94
CA ARG A 549 -29.70 8.64 -8.80
C ARG A 549 -29.38 9.70 -7.75
N THR A 550 -30.40 10.46 -7.34
CA THR A 550 -30.27 11.71 -6.56
C THR A 550 -30.20 11.54 -5.04
N SER A 551 -30.34 10.32 -4.50
CA SER A 551 -30.39 10.09 -3.05
C SER A 551 -29.10 9.46 -2.48
N PRO A 552 -28.60 9.90 -1.31
CA PRO A 552 -27.57 9.20 -0.54
C PRO A 552 -27.96 7.75 -0.29
N LYS A 553 -26.99 6.84 -0.42
CA LYS A 553 -27.19 5.42 -0.21
C LYS A 553 -26.42 4.98 1.03
N PRO A 554 -27.07 4.43 2.06
CA PRO A 554 -26.31 3.82 3.16
C PRO A 554 -25.45 2.66 2.63
N ALA A 555 -24.30 2.38 3.24
CA ALA A 555 -23.33 1.41 2.71
C ALA A 555 -23.91 0.00 2.47
N HIS A 556 -24.89 -0.43 3.28
CA HIS A 556 -25.64 -1.69 3.09
C HIS A 556 -26.50 -1.74 1.81
N SER A 557 -26.71 -0.62 1.12
CA SER A 557 -27.50 -0.53 -0.12
C SER A 557 -26.64 -0.43 -1.39
N VAL A 558 -25.31 -0.49 -1.21
CA VAL A 558 -24.33 -0.59 -2.29
C VAL A 558 -24.13 -2.05 -2.64
N ASP A 559 -24.12 -2.35 -3.94
CA ASP A 559 -23.81 -3.68 -4.42
C ASP A 559 -22.30 -3.93 -4.26
N LEU A 560 -21.93 -4.58 -3.15
CA LEU A 560 -20.55 -4.89 -2.79
C LEU A 560 -19.88 -5.80 -3.83
N GLY A 561 -20.68 -6.68 -4.45
CA GLY A 561 -20.22 -7.63 -5.47
C GLY A 561 -19.75 -6.93 -6.74
N SER A 562 -20.53 -5.98 -7.28
CA SER A 562 -20.10 -5.22 -8.48
C SER A 562 -18.89 -4.32 -8.25
N ARG A 563 -18.68 -3.89 -7.00
CA ARG A 563 -17.48 -3.12 -6.61
C ARG A 563 -16.25 -3.99 -6.39
N GLY A 564 -16.41 -5.32 -6.33
CA GLY A 564 -15.32 -6.26 -6.09
C GLY A 564 -14.73 -6.13 -4.69
N ILE A 565 -15.55 -5.72 -3.72
CA ILE A 565 -15.15 -5.63 -2.31
C ILE A 565 -15.03 -7.05 -1.76
N PRO A 566 -13.90 -7.44 -1.15
CA PRO A 566 -13.76 -8.73 -0.52
C PRO A 566 -14.73 -8.84 0.66
N THR A 567 -15.68 -9.79 0.60
CA THR A 567 -16.62 -10.05 1.69
C THR A 567 -16.45 -11.47 2.20
N ASN A 568 -16.72 -11.68 3.49
CA ASN A 568 -16.71 -12.98 4.11
C ASN A 568 -17.81 -13.86 3.49
N THR A 569 -17.47 -15.12 3.22
CA THR A 569 -18.40 -16.11 2.68
C THR A 569 -19.27 -16.76 3.76
N ARG A 570 -18.85 -16.68 5.03
CA ARG A 570 -19.66 -17.13 6.18
C ARG A 570 -20.79 -16.12 6.43
N LYS A 571 -22.01 -16.52 6.10
CA LYS A 571 -23.22 -15.77 6.52
C LYS A 571 -23.23 -15.71 8.04
N SER A 572 -23.13 -14.51 8.61
CA SER A 572 -23.28 -14.34 10.06
C SER A 572 -24.60 -14.97 10.52
N GLU A 573 -24.54 -15.78 11.58
CA GLU A 573 -25.75 -16.42 12.17
C GLU A 573 -26.73 -15.40 12.75
N ARG A 574 -26.32 -14.13 12.87
CA ARG A 574 -27.17 -12.98 13.20
C ARG A 574 -28.07 -12.59 12.03
N ARG A 575 -28.94 -13.50 11.58
CA ARG A 575 -30.23 -13.10 11.00
C ARG A 575 -31.18 -12.67 12.11
N SER A 576 -30.77 -11.75 12.98
CA SER A 576 -31.70 -11.11 13.90
C SER A 576 -32.46 -10.05 13.13
N LYS A 577 -33.64 -10.45 12.61
CA LYS A 577 -34.73 -9.62 12.09
C LYS A 577 -34.33 -8.15 11.88
N LEU A 578 -33.93 -7.82 10.65
CA LEU A 578 -33.85 -6.45 10.15
C LEU A 578 -35.00 -5.62 10.76
N PRO A 579 -34.73 -4.47 11.40
CA PRO A 579 -35.80 -3.52 11.63
C PRO A 579 -36.29 -3.11 10.25
N LYS A 580 -37.51 -3.54 9.89
CA LYS A 580 -38.26 -2.97 8.78
C LYS A 580 -38.46 -1.50 9.14
N ASN A 581 -37.56 -0.66 8.66
CA ASN A 581 -37.72 0.78 8.73
C ASN A 581 -38.80 1.13 7.69
N ASN A 582 -40.06 0.84 8.02
CA ASN A 582 -41.19 1.50 7.39
C ASN A 582 -41.14 2.92 7.94
N PRO A 583 -40.80 3.95 7.14
CA PRO A 583 -40.92 5.31 7.61
C PRO A 583 -42.39 5.55 7.95
N ASN A 584 -42.73 5.58 9.23
CA ASN A 584 -44.04 6.01 9.73
C ASN A 584 -44.15 7.54 9.65
N VAL A 585 -43.80 8.09 8.49
CA VAL A 585 -44.15 9.44 8.11
C VAL A 585 -44.84 9.33 6.76
N ARG A 586 -46.17 9.17 6.80
CA ARG A 586 -47.02 9.56 5.69
C ARG A 586 -46.84 11.06 5.52
N VAL A 587 -45.92 11.46 4.64
CA VAL A 587 -45.97 12.79 4.04
C VAL A 587 -47.27 12.83 3.24
N GLY A 588 -48.26 13.56 3.76
CA GLY A 588 -49.55 13.71 3.12
C GLY A 588 -49.40 14.38 1.77
N ASN A 589 -49.69 13.64 0.70
CA ASN A 589 -50.00 14.22 -0.60
C ASN A 589 -51.43 14.78 -0.55
N SER A 590 -51.59 16.10 -0.63
CA SER A 590 -52.62 16.76 -1.42
C SER A 590 -52.36 18.28 -1.36
N LYS A 591 -52.21 18.99 -2.48
CA LYS A 591 -53.35 19.45 -3.28
C LYS A 591 -54.51 19.88 -2.38
N ASN A 592 -54.33 20.98 -1.64
CA ASN A 592 -55.39 21.88 -1.16
C ASN A 592 -54.73 23.08 -0.46
N LEU A 593 -54.17 23.99 -1.27
CA LEU A 593 -53.92 25.36 -0.84
C LEU A 593 -55.13 26.19 -1.30
N PRO A 594 -55.89 26.85 -0.40
CA PRO A 594 -57.00 27.70 -0.81
C PRO A 594 -56.44 28.96 -1.49
N GLY A 595 -56.97 29.22 -2.69
CA GLY A 595 -56.61 30.38 -3.51
C GLY A 595 -56.97 31.69 -2.82
N TYR A 596 -56.00 32.59 -2.75
CA TYR A 596 -56.22 34.00 -2.46
C TYR A 596 -56.85 34.66 -3.70
N GLY A 597 -58.18 34.60 -3.79
CA GLY A 597 -58.99 35.33 -4.75
C GLY A 597 -59.61 36.55 -4.09
N GLY A 598 -59.14 37.75 -4.45
CA GLY A 598 -59.68 39.01 -3.95
C GLY A 598 -61.11 39.26 -4.41
N LYS A 599 -61.95 39.77 -3.50
CA LYS A 599 -63.13 40.58 -3.81
C LYS A 599 -63.33 41.66 -2.73
N ASN A 600 -63.21 42.91 -3.19
CA ASN A 600 -63.96 44.11 -2.81
C ASN A 600 -64.24 44.39 -1.32
N ARG A 601 -63.63 45.48 -0.81
CA ARG A 601 -64.38 46.66 -0.32
C ARG A 601 -63.47 47.88 -0.21
N ARG A 602 -63.99 49.00 -0.74
CA ARG A 602 -63.42 50.36 -0.80
C ARG A 602 -63.28 50.98 0.61
N PRO A 603 -62.47 52.04 0.77
CA PRO A 603 -62.21 52.68 2.06
C PRO A 603 -63.38 53.55 2.51
N PRO A 604 -63.42 53.90 3.81
CA PRO A 604 -63.80 55.26 4.15
C PRO A 604 -62.92 55.91 5.25
N VAL A 605 -62.52 57.14 4.90
CA VAL A 605 -62.04 58.30 5.69
C VAL A 605 -60.67 58.20 6.36
#